data_AF-A0A661GY44-F1
#
_entry.id   AF-A0A661GY44-F1
#
_cell.length_a   1.000
_cell.length_b   1.000
_cell.length_c   1.000
_cell.angle_alpha   90.00
_cell.angle_beta   90.00
_cell.angle_gamma   90.00
#
_symmetry.space_group_name_H-M   'P 1'
#
loop_
_entity.id
_entity.type
_entity.pdbx_description
1 polymer ?
#
loop_
_entity_poly.entity_id
_entity_poly.type
_entity_poly.pdbx_seq_one_letter_code
_entity_poly.pdbx_strand_id
1 'polypeptide(L)'
;AAGMKGLMEIILATHSGMSASDFAQEAGDWLRTTDHPKFKHPYVDVIYQPQLELLEYLRINDFKTFIVSGGGIAFMRPVTKQAYGIPPEQVVGSSVVTEYKTVNGKQELIRMPKINFVNDKAGKPVGIDQHIGRRPILAFGNSDSDMQMIEYAKAGDGRRLALFVHHTDAGREFAYDRKSHVGTLDKALDQAGANGWIIVDMKKDWKRIFPFSK
;
A
#
# COMPACT_ATOMS: atom_id res chain seq x y z
N ALA A 1 -14.07 -10.60 -13.65
CA ALA A 1 -13.20 -9.45 -13.94
C ALA A 1 -13.80 -8.19 -13.32
N ALA A 2 -13.29 -7.73 -12.18
CA ALA A 2 -13.60 -6.39 -11.65
C ALA A 2 -12.43 -5.78 -10.84
N GLY A 3 -11.45 -6.59 -10.40
CA GLY A 3 -10.20 -6.11 -9.78
C GLY A 3 -10.44 -5.13 -8.63
N MET A 4 -9.56 -4.13 -8.50
CA MET A 4 -9.68 -3.06 -7.50
C MET A 4 -10.97 -2.24 -7.65
N LYS A 5 -11.50 -2.08 -8.87
CA LYS A 5 -12.74 -1.33 -9.11
C LYS A 5 -13.95 -2.02 -8.49
N GLY A 6 -14.07 -3.34 -8.66
CA GLY A 6 -15.15 -4.13 -8.03
C GLY A 6 -15.03 -4.19 -6.51
N LEU A 7 -13.81 -4.28 -5.97
CA LEU A 7 -13.58 -4.18 -4.53
C LEU A 7 -14.04 -2.81 -4.00
N MET A 8 -13.72 -1.72 -4.70
CA MET A 8 -14.15 -0.38 -4.32
C MET A 8 -15.67 -0.20 -4.43
N GLU A 9 -16.33 -0.79 -5.43
CA GLU A 9 -17.80 -0.79 -5.54
C GLU A 9 -18.48 -1.50 -4.37
N ILE A 10 -17.93 -2.63 -3.91
CA ILE A 10 -18.43 -3.34 -2.72
C ILE A 10 -18.20 -2.49 -1.45
N ILE A 11 -17.03 -1.87 -1.30
CA ILE A 11 -16.73 -1.00 -0.15
C ILE A 11 -17.63 0.24 -0.13
N LEU A 12 -17.91 0.84 -1.30
CA LEU A 12 -18.85 1.96 -1.45
C LEU A 12 -20.26 1.60 -1.02
N ALA A 13 -20.73 0.40 -1.38
CA ALA A 13 -22.06 -0.07 -1.04
C ALA A 13 -22.22 -0.37 0.46
N THR A 14 -21.14 -0.73 1.17
CA THR A 14 -21.20 -1.25 2.55
C THR A 14 -20.86 -0.23 3.63
N HIS A 15 -20.12 0.84 3.31
CA HIS A 15 -19.60 1.80 4.30
C HIS A 15 -19.86 3.26 3.90
N SER A 16 -20.91 3.51 3.12
CA SER A 16 -21.38 4.86 2.81
C SER A 16 -22.37 5.36 3.86
N GLY A 17 -22.41 6.66 4.09
CA GLY A 17 -23.30 7.31 5.05
C GLY A 17 -22.76 7.38 6.48
N MET A 18 -21.74 6.61 6.83
CA MET A 18 -21.06 6.67 8.13
C MET A 18 -20.01 7.80 8.20
N SER A 19 -19.64 8.18 9.43
CA SER A 19 -18.57 9.16 9.64
C SER A 19 -17.20 8.58 9.29
N ALA A 20 -16.27 9.45 8.90
CA ALA A 20 -14.89 9.06 8.63
C ALA A 20 -14.17 8.53 9.87
N SER A 21 -14.53 9.03 11.07
CA SER A 21 -13.99 8.56 12.35
C SER A 21 -14.48 7.16 12.68
N ASP A 22 -15.77 6.86 12.51
CA ASP A 22 -16.33 5.53 12.79
C ASP A 22 -15.69 4.49 11.87
N PHE A 23 -15.55 4.81 10.58
CA PHE A 23 -14.89 3.91 9.64
C PHE A 23 -13.42 3.67 10.01
N ALA A 24 -12.70 4.70 10.45
CA ALA A 24 -11.32 4.57 10.88
C ALA A 24 -11.19 3.68 12.11
N GLN A 25 -12.13 3.77 13.05
CA GLN A 25 -12.20 2.89 14.21
C GLN A 25 -12.48 1.45 13.79
N GLU A 26 -13.56 1.19 13.05
CA GLU A 26 -13.95 -0.16 12.61
C GLU A 26 -12.84 -0.84 11.79
N ALA A 27 -12.25 -0.13 10.82
CA ALA A 27 -11.16 -0.65 10.00
C ALA A 27 -9.91 -0.95 10.85
N GLY A 28 -9.57 -0.05 11.76
CA GLY A 28 -8.43 -0.23 12.66
C GLY A 28 -8.63 -1.41 13.61
N ASP A 29 -9.81 -1.55 14.19
CA ASP A 29 -10.13 -2.63 15.12
C ASP A 29 -10.12 -3.98 14.41
N TRP A 30 -10.69 -4.05 13.21
CA TRP A 30 -10.64 -5.25 12.38
C TRP A 30 -9.20 -5.65 12.06
N LEU A 31 -8.34 -4.71 11.65
CA LEU A 31 -6.93 -4.97 11.33
C LEU A 31 -6.11 -5.44 12.54
N ARG A 32 -6.42 -4.92 13.74
CA ARG A 32 -5.72 -5.25 14.99
C ARG A 32 -6.17 -6.57 15.62
N THR A 33 -7.35 -7.06 15.30
CA THR A 33 -7.96 -8.21 16.01
C THR A 33 -8.26 -9.40 15.11
N THR A 34 -8.35 -9.21 13.79
CA THR A 34 -8.65 -10.30 12.87
C THR A 34 -7.38 -11.01 12.46
N ASP A 35 -7.31 -12.31 12.77
CA ASP A 35 -6.18 -13.15 12.40
C ASP A 35 -6.18 -13.49 10.91
N HIS A 36 -4.99 -13.45 10.32
CA HIS A 36 -4.76 -14.03 9.00
C HIS A 36 -4.94 -15.56 9.06
N PRO A 37 -5.72 -16.18 8.15
CA PRO A 37 -6.12 -17.59 8.25
C PRO A 37 -4.93 -18.56 8.21
N LYS A 38 -3.89 -18.25 7.43
CA LYS A 38 -2.64 -19.05 7.36
C LYS A 38 -1.73 -18.86 8.58
N PHE A 39 -1.44 -17.61 8.95
CA PHE A 39 -0.38 -17.29 9.92
C PHE A 39 -0.85 -17.24 11.37
N LYS A 40 -2.17 -17.16 11.61
CA LYS A 40 -2.76 -17.10 12.97
C LYS A 40 -2.21 -15.94 13.80
N HIS A 41 -1.99 -14.82 13.13
CA HIS A 41 -1.61 -13.54 13.72
C HIS A 41 -2.51 -12.44 13.14
N PRO A 42 -2.80 -11.37 13.90
CA PRO A 42 -3.57 -10.24 13.40
C PRO A 42 -2.97 -9.67 12.11
N TYR A 43 -3.80 -9.21 11.17
CA TYR A 43 -3.31 -8.65 9.91
C TYR A 43 -2.30 -7.50 10.10
N VAL A 44 -2.42 -6.72 11.18
CA VAL A 44 -1.46 -5.66 11.52
C VAL A 44 -0.04 -6.17 11.79
N ASP A 45 0.12 -7.44 12.19
CA ASP A 45 1.40 -8.08 12.49
C ASP A 45 1.96 -8.88 11.29
N VAL A 46 1.13 -9.18 10.29
CA VAL A 46 1.53 -9.89 9.06
C VAL A 46 2.20 -8.92 8.08
N ILE A 47 3.33 -8.38 8.52
CA ILE A 47 4.13 -7.36 7.83
C ILE A 47 5.56 -7.86 7.63
N TYR A 48 6.26 -7.34 6.63
CA TYR A 48 7.58 -7.84 6.28
C TYR A 48 8.68 -7.17 7.11
N GLN A 49 9.38 -7.97 7.92
CA GLN A 49 10.47 -7.50 8.76
C GLN A 49 11.57 -6.75 7.96
N PRO A 50 12.05 -7.24 6.80
CA PRO A 50 13.06 -6.52 6.02
C PRO A 50 12.56 -5.16 5.50
N GLN A 51 11.25 -4.98 5.31
CA GLN A 51 10.68 -3.69 4.95
C GLN A 51 10.65 -2.73 6.14
N LEU A 52 10.42 -3.23 7.36
CA LEU A 52 10.54 -2.41 8.57
C LEU A 52 11.97 -1.89 8.76
N GLU A 53 12.95 -2.77 8.58
CA GLU A 53 14.38 -2.44 8.64
C GLU A 53 14.75 -1.41 7.56
N LEU A 54 14.26 -1.59 6.32
CA LEU A 54 14.47 -0.62 5.24
C LEU A 54 13.85 0.75 5.57
N LEU A 55 12.61 0.77 6.06
CA LEU A 55 11.90 2.00 6.40
C LEU A 55 12.62 2.75 7.53
N GLU A 56 13.10 2.03 8.55
CA GLU A 56 13.91 2.60 9.63
C GLU A 56 15.24 3.15 9.11
N TYR A 57 15.97 2.37 8.32
CA TYR A 57 17.22 2.78 7.70
C TYR A 57 17.06 4.07 6.89
N LEU A 58 16.01 4.13 6.05
CA LEU A 58 15.71 5.31 5.25
C LEU A 58 15.43 6.53 6.14
N ARG A 59 14.62 6.40 7.20
CA ARG A 59 14.30 7.52 8.10
C ARG A 59 15.51 8.03 8.89
N ILE A 60 16.40 7.14 9.34
CA ILE A 60 17.65 7.53 10.02
C ILE A 60 18.58 8.31 9.07
N ASN A 61 18.42 8.11 7.75
CA ASN A 61 19.13 8.85 6.72
C ASN A 61 18.28 10.00 6.10
N ASP A 62 17.36 10.58 6.89
CA ASP A 62 16.55 11.76 6.54
C ASP A 62 15.56 11.59 5.37
N PHE A 63 15.28 10.35 4.94
CA PHE A 63 14.21 10.12 3.98
C PHE A 63 12.83 10.26 4.63
N LYS A 64 11.90 10.87 3.89
CA LYS A 64 10.47 10.78 4.19
C LYS A 64 9.87 9.56 3.50
N THR A 65 9.33 8.64 4.27
CA THR A 65 8.79 7.36 3.77
C THR A 65 7.27 7.45 3.59
N PHE A 66 6.79 7.23 2.37
CA PHE A 66 5.36 7.28 2.04
C PHE A 66 4.82 5.90 1.65
N ILE A 67 3.53 5.66 1.94
CA ILE A 67 2.77 4.55 1.34
C ILE A 67 2.02 5.08 0.12
N VAL A 68 2.13 4.38 -1.01
CA VAL A 68 1.37 4.67 -2.25
C VAL A 68 0.69 3.39 -2.72
N SER A 69 -0.56 3.19 -2.30
CA SER A 69 -1.28 1.92 -2.47
C SER A 69 -2.59 2.09 -3.24
N GLY A 70 -2.99 1.06 -4.00
CA GLY A 70 -4.34 1.00 -4.58
C GLY A 70 -5.43 0.79 -3.53
N GLY A 71 -5.07 0.35 -2.31
CA GLY A 71 -5.99 0.17 -1.20
C GLY A 71 -6.58 1.48 -0.68
N GLY A 72 -7.69 1.36 0.07
CA GLY A 72 -8.39 2.51 0.63
C GLY A 72 -7.55 3.28 1.64
N ILE A 73 -7.33 4.58 1.40
CA ILE A 73 -6.51 5.45 2.26
C ILE A 73 -6.98 5.44 3.72
N ALA A 74 -8.31 5.47 3.93
CA ALA A 74 -8.92 5.45 5.25
C ALA A 74 -8.87 4.08 5.93
N PHE A 75 -8.67 3.00 5.18
CA PHE A 75 -8.53 1.65 5.73
C PHE A 75 -7.12 1.43 6.28
N MET A 76 -6.09 2.00 5.63
CA MET A 76 -4.70 1.86 6.06
C MET A 76 -4.32 2.79 7.21
N ARG A 77 -4.68 4.08 7.12
CA ARG A 77 -4.26 5.13 8.09
C ARG A 77 -4.41 4.78 9.58
N PRO A 78 -5.46 4.05 10.03
CA PRO A 78 -5.61 3.71 11.45
C PRO A 78 -4.47 2.87 12.04
N VAL A 79 -3.67 2.18 11.21
CA VAL A 79 -2.62 1.26 11.68
C VAL A 79 -1.22 1.59 11.15
N THR A 80 -1.06 2.40 10.11
CA THR A 80 0.25 2.58 9.44
C THR A 80 1.33 3.17 10.34
N LYS A 81 0.97 4.06 11.27
CA LYS A 81 1.95 4.64 12.19
C LYS A 81 2.49 3.57 13.15
N GLN A 82 1.62 2.72 13.69
CA GLN A 82 2.02 1.63 14.57
C GLN A 82 2.79 0.55 13.82
N ALA A 83 2.30 0.12 12.65
CA ALA A 83 2.87 -0.99 11.90
C ALA A 83 4.19 -0.62 11.19
N TYR A 84 4.29 0.60 10.63
CA TYR A 84 5.38 0.97 9.72
C TYR A 84 6.16 2.22 10.16
N GLY A 85 5.72 2.91 11.21
CA GLY A 85 6.24 4.24 11.55
C GLY A 85 5.83 5.34 10.56
N ILE A 86 4.81 5.11 9.72
CA ILE A 86 4.37 6.04 8.67
C ILE A 86 3.08 6.75 9.13
N PRO A 87 3.11 8.06 9.40
CA PRO A 87 1.96 8.80 9.89
C PRO A 87 0.90 9.02 8.78
N PRO A 88 -0.36 9.33 9.14
CA PRO A 88 -1.47 9.37 8.19
C PRO A 88 -1.30 10.32 6.99
N GLU A 89 -0.60 11.43 7.17
CA GLU A 89 -0.28 12.41 6.14
C GLU A 89 0.77 11.91 5.12
N GLN A 90 1.45 10.79 5.43
CA GLN A 90 2.39 10.11 4.52
C GLN A 90 1.77 8.87 3.85
N VAL A 91 0.44 8.75 3.88
CA VAL A 91 -0.31 7.66 3.24
C VAL A 91 -1.11 8.21 2.07
N VAL A 92 -0.87 7.67 0.88
CA VAL A 92 -1.60 7.92 -0.36
C VAL A 92 -2.33 6.64 -0.77
N GLY A 93 -3.64 6.75 -1.01
CA GLY A 93 -4.48 5.61 -1.33
C GLY A 93 -5.72 5.98 -2.11
N SER A 94 -6.45 4.96 -2.57
CA SER A 94 -7.78 5.17 -3.17
C SER A 94 -8.74 5.78 -2.14
N SER A 95 -9.65 6.64 -2.58
CA SER A 95 -10.54 7.40 -1.70
C SER A 95 -11.95 7.53 -2.25
N VAL A 96 -12.88 7.80 -1.34
CA VAL A 96 -14.27 8.17 -1.64
C VAL A 96 -14.46 9.65 -1.32
N VAL A 97 -15.49 10.27 -1.89
CA VAL A 97 -15.85 11.65 -1.58
C VAL A 97 -16.30 11.72 -0.12
N THR A 98 -15.89 12.78 0.59
CA THR A 98 -16.33 13.08 1.94
C THR A 98 -17.02 14.44 1.98
N GLU A 99 -18.14 14.52 2.68
CA GLU A 99 -18.88 15.77 2.87
C GLU A 99 -18.81 16.22 4.34
N TYR A 100 -18.53 17.50 4.55
CA TYR A 100 -18.64 18.11 5.87
C TYR A 100 -20.12 18.31 6.23
N LYS A 101 -20.54 17.78 7.38
CA LYS A 101 -21.92 17.87 7.88
C LYS A 101 -21.93 18.17 9.37
N THR A 102 -23.02 18.78 9.82
CA THR A 102 -23.34 18.83 11.25
C THR A 102 -24.34 17.71 11.55
N VAL A 103 -23.95 16.73 12.36
CA VAL A 103 -24.77 15.58 12.76
C VAL A 103 -24.93 15.62 14.27
N ASN A 104 -26.17 15.71 14.78
CA ASN A 104 -26.44 15.82 16.22
C ASN A 104 -25.62 16.92 16.93
N GLY A 105 -25.41 18.06 16.26
CA GLY A 105 -24.63 19.18 16.77
C GLY A 105 -23.10 19.04 16.65
N LYS A 106 -22.59 17.90 16.15
CA LYS A 106 -21.16 17.65 15.94
C LYS A 106 -20.76 17.84 14.48
N GLN A 107 -19.57 18.42 14.27
CA GLN A 107 -18.98 18.63 12.95
C GLN A 107 -18.26 17.36 12.51
N GLU A 108 -18.78 16.72 11.47
CA GLU A 108 -18.30 15.43 11.00
C GLU A 108 -17.99 15.44 9.51
N LEU A 109 -17.11 14.53 9.09
CA LEU A 109 -16.90 14.19 7.69
C LEU A 109 -17.63 12.90 7.39
N ILE A 110 -18.63 12.95 6.51
CA ILE A 110 -19.46 11.81 6.14
C ILE A 110 -18.96 11.22 4.82
N ARG A 111 -18.79 9.90 4.78
CA ARG A 111 -18.32 9.17 3.61
C ARG A 111 -19.46 8.99 2.61
N MET A 112 -19.28 9.45 1.38
CA MET A 112 -20.30 9.37 0.34
C MET A 112 -20.12 8.10 -0.52
N PRO A 113 -21.20 7.56 -1.12
CA PRO A 113 -21.15 6.44 -2.05
C PRO A 113 -20.63 6.88 -3.44
N LYS A 114 -19.50 7.59 -3.47
CA LYS A 114 -18.88 8.10 -4.69
C LYS A 114 -17.37 7.99 -4.61
N ILE A 115 -16.74 7.39 -5.63
CA ILE A 115 -15.28 7.36 -5.76
C ILE A 115 -14.76 8.78 -5.92
N ASN A 116 -13.74 9.13 -5.15
CA ASN A 116 -13.00 10.37 -5.33
C ASN A 116 -11.74 10.12 -6.18
N PHE A 117 -10.96 9.10 -5.84
CA PHE A 117 -9.71 8.80 -6.53
C PHE A 117 -9.36 7.32 -6.46
N VAL A 118 -8.79 6.77 -7.54
CA VAL A 118 -8.27 5.41 -7.61
C VAL A 118 -6.74 5.47 -7.76
N ASN A 119 -6.02 5.10 -6.72
CA ASN A 119 -4.56 5.22 -6.64
C ASN A 119 -3.86 3.93 -7.10
N ASP A 120 -4.16 3.46 -8.30
CA ASP A 120 -3.60 2.22 -8.85
C ASP A 120 -3.09 2.41 -10.28
N LYS A 121 -2.04 1.67 -10.68
CA LYS A 121 -1.40 1.79 -12.00
C LYS A 121 -0.96 3.25 -12.28
N ALA A 122 -1.37 3.81 -13.41
CA ALA A 122 -1.15 5.21 -13.77
C ALA A 122 -1.78 6.22 -12.79
N GLY A 123 -2.70 5.79 -11.92
CA GLY A 123 -3.18 6.60 -10.80
C GLY A 123 -2.10 6.87 -9.75
N LYS A 124 -1.13 5.97 -9.55
CA LYS A 124 -0.10 6.15 -8.52
C LYS A 124 0.79 7.38 -8.75
N PRO A 125 1.34 7.65 -9.95
CA PRO A 125 2.02 8.92 -10.23
C PRO A 125 1.16 10.17 -9.97
N VAL A 126 -0.14 10.11 -10.29
CA VAL A 126 -1.06 11.23 -10.05
C VAL A 126 -1.27 11.43 -8.54
N GLY A 127 -1.44 10.35 -7.77
CA GLY A 127 -1.57 10.41 -6.32
C GLY A 127 -0.30 10.97 -5.66
N ILE A 128 0.87 10.59 -6.16
CA ILE A 128 2.16 11.16 -5.73
C ILE A 128 2.19 12.67 -5.97
N ASP A 129 1.84 13.12 -7.17
CA ASP A 129 1.83 14.55 -7.50
C ASP A 129 0.86 15.34 -6.60
N GLN A 130 -0.38 14.85 -6.46
CA GLN A 130 -1.43 15.54 -5.72
C GLN A 130 -1.19 15.58 -4.20
N HIS A 131 -0.67 14.51 -3.61
CA HIS A 131 -0.51 14.41 -2.16
C HIS A 131 0.89 14.81 -1.66
N ILE A 132 1.93 14.59 -2.48
CA ILE A 132 3.33 14.79 -2.07
C ILE A 132 3.92 16.02 -2.78
N GLY A 133 3.50 16.31 -4.01
CA GLY A 133 4.02 17.43 -4.81
C GLY A 133 5.49 17.29 -5.20
N ARG A 134 6.06 16.07 -5.09
CA ARG A 134 7.47 15.79 -5.34
C ARG A 134 7.64 14.41 -5.96
N ARG A 135 8.49 14.32 -6.97
CA ARG A 135 8.90 13.05 -7.56
C ARG A 135 9.78 12.26 -6.59
N PRO A 136 9.45 10.99 -6.26
CA PRO A 136 10.27 10.17 -5.38
C PRO A 136 11.63 9.85 -6.01
N ILE A 137 12.63 9.64 -5.16
CA ILE A 137 13.96 9.20 -5.59
C ILE A 137 14.17 7.69 -5.44
N LEU A 138 13.27 7.03 -4.72
CA LEU A 138 13.19 5.59 -4.49
C LEU A 138 11.73 5.16 -4.57
N ALA A 139 11.44 4.09 -5.31
CA ALA A 139 10.12 3.44 -5.30
C ALA A 139 10.27 1.92 -5.19
N PHE A 140 9.41 1.30 -4.39
CA PHE A 140 9.41 -0.15 -4.11
C PHE A 140 7.98 -0.68 -4.27
N GLY A 141 7.77 -1.59 -5.23
CA GLY A 141 6.48 -2.24 -5.50
C GLY A 141 6.55 -3.76 -5.39
N ASN A 142 5.48 -4.45 -5.78
CA ASN A 142 5.44 -5.91 -5.85
C ASN A 142 4.61 -6.46 -7.02
N SER A 143 4.04 -5.60 -7.86
CA SER A 143 3.16 -6.01 -8.96
C SER A 143 3.29 -5.12 -10.18
N ASP A 144 2.74 -5.56 -11.31
CA ASP A 144 2.65 -4.76 -12.53
C ASP A 144 1.84 -3.46 -12.33
N SER A 145 1.02 -3.37 -11.27
CA SER A 145 0.28 -2.14 -10.94
C SER A 145 1.16 -1.05 -10.32
N ASP A 146 2.41 -1.38 -9.96
CA ASP A 146 3.41 -0.45 -9.46
C ASP A 146 4.31 0.11 -10.56
N MET A 147 4.26 -0.43 -11.78
CA MET A 147 5.19 -0.08 -12.86
C MET A 147 5.20 1.43 -13.13
N GLN A 148 4.05 2.08 -13.30
CA GLN A 148 4.01 3.51 -13.60
C GLN A 148 4.55 4.36 -12.44
N MET A 149 4.36 3.94 -11.19
CA MET A 149 4.97 4.61 -10.03
C MET A 149 6.50 4.52 -10.10
N ILE A 150 7.01 3.34 -10.41
CA ILE A 150 8.43 3.05 -10.46
C ILE A 150 9.10 3.72 -11.66
N GLU A 151 8.48 3.68 -12.84
CA GLU A 151 8.86 4.43 -14.04
C GLU A 151 8.91 5.93 -13.74
N TYR A 152 7.87 6.46 -13.08
CA TYR A 152 7.82 7.86 -12.69
C TYR A 152 8.95 8.23 -11.72
N ALA A 153 9.23 7.43 -10.69
CA ALA A 153 10.37 7.69 -9.80
C ALA A 153 11.71 7.65 -10.56
N LYS A 154 11.88 6.68 -11.47
CA LYS A 154 13.12 6.46 -12.22
C LYS A 154 13.40 7.52 -13.28
N ALA A 155 12.36 8.13 -13.87
CA ALA A 155 12.48 9.14 -14.93
C ALA A 155 12.98 10.53 -14.45
N GLY A 156 13.22 10.72 -13.15
CA GLY A 156 13.81 11.97 -12.63
C GLY A 156 15.34 11.98 -12.69
N ASP A 157 15.94 13.17 -12.62
CA ASP A 157 17.40 13.35 -12.70
C ASP A 157 18.17 12.79 -11.49
N GLY A 158 19.42 12.39 -11.71
CA GLY A 158 20.33 11.97 -10.65
C GLY A 158 20.13 10.53 -10.19
N ARG A 159 20.62 10.20 -8.98
CA ARG A 159 20.54 8.84 -8.44
C ARG A 159 19.08 8.50 -8.11
N ARG A 160 18.61 7.37 -8.67
CA ARG A 160 17.24 6.86 -8.53
C ARG A 160 17.25 5.36 -8.37
N LEU A 161 16.44 4.86 -7.44
CA LEU A 161 16.33 3.45 -7.11
C LEU A 161 14.90 2.94 -7.35
N ALA A 162 14.79 1.79 -8.00
CA ALA A 162 13.54 1.16 -8.39
C ALA A 162 13.60 -0.32 -8.01
N LEU A 163 12.67 -0.78 -7.17
CA LEU A 163 12.66 -2.15 -6.69
C LEU A 163 11.28 -2.79 -6.81
N PHE A 164 11.27 -4.10 -7.01
CA PHE A 164 10.11 -4.95 -6.82
C PHE A 164 10.45 -6.10 -5.88
N VAL A 165 9.52 -6.51 -5.04
CA VAL A 165 9.63 -7.77 -4.30
C VAL A 165 8.95 -8.86 -5.12
N HIS A 166 9.67 -9.96 -5.34
CA HIS A 166 9.15 -11.16 -5.97
C HIS A 166 8.86 -12.20 -4.89
N HIS A 167 7.58 -12.56 -4.76
CA HIS A 167 7.10 -13.56 -3.83
C HIS A 167 7.48 -14.95 -4.33
N THR A 168 8.65 -15.44 -3.94
CA THR A 168 9.24 -16.73 -4.36
C THR A 168 9.21 -17.80 -3.27
N ASP A 169 8.70 -17.48 -2.08
CA ASP A 169 8.84 -18.31 -0.88
C ASP A 169 7.51 -18.92 -0.40
N ALA A 170 7.08 -20.01 -1.02
CA ALA A 170 5.88 -20.74 -0.61
C ALA A 170 5.96 -21.34 0.80
N GLY A 171 7.17 -21.53 1.33
CA GLY A 171 7.39 -22.17 2.63
C GLY A 171 7.17 -21.21 3.78
N ARG A 172 7.79 -20.01 3.72
CA ARG A 172 7.68 -18.99 4.76
C ARG A 172 6.56 -17.99 4.50
N GLU A 173 6.18 -17.77 3.25
CA GLU A 173 5.14 -16.82 2.82
C GLU A 173 4.26 -17.47 1.74
N PHE A 174 4.16 -16.88 0.56
CA PHE A 174 3.51 -17.41 -0.63
C PHE A 174 4.49 -17.34 -1.80
N ALA A 175 4.26 -18.17 -2.82
CA ALA A 175 4.95 -18.06 -4.10
C ALA A 175 3.94 -17.73 -5.20
N TYR A 176 4.04 -16.55 -5.79
CA TYR A 176 3.13 -16.10 -6.84
C TYR A 176 3.73 -14.96 -7.65
N ASP A 177 3.37 -14.90 -8.94
CA ASP A 177 3.81 -13.86 -9.87
C ASP A 177 2.82 -13.70 -11.05
N ARG A 178 3.14 -14.27 -12.22
CA ARG A 178 2.51 -14.02 -13.53
C ARG A 178 1.06 -14.47 -13.61
N LYS A 179 0.72 -15.56 -12.92
CA LYS A 179 -0.62 -16.17 -12.94
C LYS A 179 -1.48 -15.77 -11.75
N SER A 180 -0.98 -14.93 -10.86
CA SER A 180 -1.74 -14.54 -9.68
C SER A 180 -2.91 -13.65 -10.05
N HIS A 181 -4.06 -13.82 -9.39
CA HIS A 181 -5.20 -12.90 -9.49
C HIS A 181 -5.04 -11.65 -8.61
N VAL A 182 -4.09 -11.67 -7.67
CA VAL A 182 -3.77 -10.59 -6.74
C VAL A 182 -2.27 -10.33 -6.80
N GLY A 183 -1.86 -9.07 -6.96
CA GLY A 183 -0.43 -8.73 -7.02
C GLY A 183 0.31 -9.38 -8.19
N THR A 184 -0.33 -9.51 -9.35
CA THR A 184 0.30 -10.08 -10.55
C THR A 184 1.60 -9.34 -10.87
N LEU A 185 2.71 -10.07 -10.96
CA LEU A 185 4.03 -9.55 -11.32
C LEU A 185 4.50 -10.31 -12.57
N ASP A 186 4.34 -9.71 -13.74
CA ASP A 186 4.54 -10.37 -15.03
C ASP A 186 5.43 -9.52 -15.93
N LYS A 187 4.90 -8.39 -16.41
CA LYS A 187 5.62 -7.47 -17.29
C LYS A 187 6.81 -6.84 -16.59
N ALA A 188 6.67 -6.56 -15.29
CA ALA A 188 7.77 -5.99 -14.52
C ALA A 188 8.99 -6.93 -14.46
N LEU A 189 8.79 -8.25 -14.39
CA LEU A 189 9.89 -9.23 -14.41
C LEU A 189 10.64 -9.21 -15.74
N ASP A 190 9.90 -9.16 -16.85
CA ASP A 190 10.50 -9.15 -18.19
C ASP A 190 11.27 -7.85 -18.48
N GLN A 191 10.79 -6.75 -17.93
CA GLN A 191 11.34 -5.41 -18.18
C GLN A 191 12.42 -4.99 -17.18
N ALA A 192 12.59 -5.71 -16.07
CA ALA A 192 13.45 -5.29 -14.97
C ALA A 192 14.91 -5.07 -15.40
N GLY A 193 15.49 -6.01 -16.14
CA GLY A 193 16.88 -5.92 -16.59
C GLY A 193 17.13 -4.70 -17.48
N ALA A 194 16.26 -4.46 -18.46
CA ALA A 194 16.40 -3.34 -19.40
C ALA A 194 16.18 -1.97 -18.73
N ASN A 195 15.36 -1.91 -17.68
CA ASN A 195 15.05 -0.66 -16.98
C ASN A 195 15.87 -0.44 -15.69
N GLY A 196 16.78 -1.36 -15.36
CA GLY A 196 17.56 -1.30 -14.14
C GLY A 196 16.70 -1.36 -12.87
N TRP A 197 15.60 -2.11 -12.90
CA TRP A 197 14.78 -2.39 -11.73
C TRP A 197 15.36 -3.58 -10.97
N ILE A 198 15.51 -3.43 -9.65
CA ILE A 198 16.02 -4.49 -8.79
C ILE A 198 14.85 -5.40 -8.40
N ILE A 199 14.98 -6.70 -8.69
CA ILE A 199 14.05 -7.71 -8.22
C ILE A 199 14.63 -8.34 -6.95
N VAL A 200 13.90 -8.19 -5.84
CA VAL A 200 14.23 -8.81 -4.55
C VAL A 200 13.56 -10.17 -4.48
N ASP A 201 14.35 -11.24 -4.49
CA ASP A 201 13.88 -12.63 -4.40
C ASP A 201 13.64 -12.97 -2.91
N MET A 202 12.37 -12.97 -2.48
CA MET A 202 12.00 -13.13 -1.08
C MET A 202 12.64 -14.37 -0.43
N LYS A 203 12.72 -15.49 -1.16
CA LYS A 203 13.29 -16.74 -0.66
C LYS A 203 14.79 -16.64 -0.42
N LYS A 204 15.52 -15.97 -1.29
CA LYS A 204 17.00 -15.92 -1.25
C LYS A 204 17.53 -14.73 -0.45
N ASP A 205 16.88 -13.58 -0.57
CA ASP A 205 17.43 -12.32 -0.10
C ASP A 205 16.99 -11.99 1.33
N TRP A 206 15.85 -12.51 1.77
CA TRP A 206 15.32 -12.25 3.11
C TRP A 206 15.61 -13.40 4.05
N LYS A 207 16.39 -13.12 5.10
CA LYS A 207 16.69 -14.08 6.19
C LYS A 207 15.45 -14.44 7.00
N ARG A 208 14.55 -13.47 7.20
CA ARG A 208 13.30 -13.58 7.96
C ARG A 208 12.19 -12.84 7.22
N ILE A 209 10.97 -13.39 7.25
CA ILE A 209 9.81 -12.77 6.58
C ILE A 209 9.05 -11.87 7.54
N PHE A 210 8.58 -12.41 8.66
CA PHE A 210 7.71 -11.70 9.61
C PHE A 210 8.44 -11.39 10.93
N PRO A 211 8.10 -10.31 11.64
CA PRO A 211 8.65 -10.02 12.97
C PRO A 211 8.47 -11.17 13.97
N PHE A 212 7.33 -11.85 13.90
CA PHE A 212 6.99 -12.98 14.78
C PHE A 212 7.63 -14.32 14.36
N SER A 213 8.22 -14.41 13.17
CA SER A 213 8.96 -15.60 12.75
C SER A 213 10.36 -15.62 13.40
N LYS A 214 10.78 -16.78 13.89
CA LYS A 214 12.13 -16.99 14.46
C LYS A 214 13.15 -17.26 13.37
#